data_AF-A0A0B4RFH9-F1
#
_entry.id   AF-A0A0B4RFH9-F1
#
_cell.length_a   1.000
_cell.length_b   1.000
_cell.length_c   1.000
_cell.angle_alpha   90.00
_cell.angle_beta   90.00
_cell.angle_gamma   90.00
#
_symmetry.space_group_name_H-M   'P 1'
#
loop_
_entity.id
_entity.type
_entity.pdbx_description
1 polymer ?
#
loop_
_entity_poly.entity_id
_entity_poly.type
_entity_poly.pdbx_seq_one_letter_code
_entity_poly.pdbx_strand_id
1 'polypeptide(L)'
;MLFEGIAWKVILFASGSVSSIYLMNTFLRNFLGVEKKKAEPINELHKKWERILNIGSGIAIFCASMAVIKFGPTASLFVFVLTVVIGIAQVLLRAGFEKNYAENPNDYLFTILEALTNVIILLTFGVSLFPDFITFVLNIY
;
A
#
# COMPACT_ATOMS: atom_id res chain seq x y z
N MET A 1 3.27 -29.58 -13.49
CA MET A 1 2.65 -28.85 -14.61
C MET A 1 1.72 -27.70 -14.18
N LEU A 2 0.73 -27.84 -13.28
CA LEU A 2 -0.08 -26.68 -12.80
C LEU A 2 0.74 -25.60 -12.05
N PHE A 3 1.79 -26.01 -11.33
CA PHE A 3 2.64 -25.10 -10.54
C PHE A 3 3.69 -24.32 -11.37
N GLU A 4 4.08 -24.82 -12.55
CA GLU A 4 5.15 -24.20 -13.35
C GLU A 4 4.70 -22.86 -13.97
N GLY A 5 3.44 -22.76 -14.41
CA GLY A 5 2.88 -21.53 -14.95
C GLY A 5 2.62 -20.45 -13.88
N ILE A 6 2.23 -20.86 -12.68
CA ILE A 6 1.94 -19.94 -11.57
C ILE A 6 3.25 -19.40 -10.99
N ALA A 7 4.28 -20.25 -10.83
CA ALA A 7 5.58 -19.82 -10.30
C ALA A 7 6.21 -18.69 -11.13
N TRP A 8 6.18 -18.81 -12.46
CA TRP A 8 6.70 -17.75 -13.32
C TRP A 8 5.90 -16.44 -13.23
N LYS A 9 4.57 -16.51 -13.15
CA LYS A 9 3.72 -15.33 -12.93
C LYS A 9 4.02 -14.64 -11.60
N VAL A 10 4.25 -15.40 -10.53
CA VAL A 10 4.63 -14.84 -9.22
C VAL A 10 6.01 -14.19 -9.29
N ILE A 11 6.98 -14.82 -9.95
CA ILE A 11 8.33 -14.25 -10.14
C ILE A 11 8.24 -12.94 -10.94
N LEU A 12 7.49 -12.93 -12.04
CA LEU A 12 7.27 -11.73 -12.86
C LEU A 12 6.54 -10.63 -12.10
N PHE A 13 5.53 -10.98 -11.30
CA PHE A 13 4.81 -10.04 -10.47
C PHE A 13 5.75 -9.39 -9.45
N ALA A 14 6.51 -10.20 -8.71
CA ALA A 14 7.41 -9.72 -7.67
C ALA A 14 8.54 -8.87 -8.28
N SER A 15 9.27 -9.41 -9.26
CA SER A 15 10.39 -8.70 -9.90
C SER A 15 9.91 -7.47 -10.66
N GLY A 16 8.87 -7.59 -11.48
CA GLY A 16 8.31 -6.49 -12.27
C GLY A 16 7.77 -5.35 -11.42
N SER A 17 7.01 -5.67 -10.36
CA SER A 17 6.49 -4.65 -9.45
C SER A 17 7.61 -3.97 -8.68
N VAL A 18 8.56 -4.73 -8.10
CA VAL A 18 9.68 -4.17 -7.34
C VAL A 18 10.55 -3.27 -8.21
N SER A 19 10.91 -3.72 -9.42
CA SER A 19 11.68 -2.91 -10.37
C SER A 19 10.94 -1.65 -10.80
N SER A 20 9.65 -1.76 -11.11
CA SER A 20 8.83 -0.61 -11.53
C SER A 20 8.66 0.41 -10.41
N ILE A 21 8.38 -0.05 -9.18
CA ILE A 21 8.32 0.80 -7.98
C ILE A 21 9.66 1.51 -7.76
N TYR A 22 10.78 0.78 -7.84
CA TYR A 22 12.09 1.36 -7.67
C TYR A 22 12.39 2.46 -8.69
N LEU A 23 12.12 2.19 -9.97
CA LEU A 23 12.33 3.16 -11.05
C LEU A 23 11.43 4.38 -10.88
N MET A 24 10.15 4.16 -10.58
CA MET A 24 9.18 5.24 -10.44
C MET A 24 9.46 6.12 -9.22
N ASN A 25 9.84 5.54 -8.10
CA ASN A 25 10.20 6.31 -6.91
C ASN A 25 11.48 7.11 -7.15
N THR A 26 12.44 6.54 -7.90
CA THR A 26 13.64 7.27 -8.31
C THR A 26 13.30 8.44 -9.23
N PHE A 27 12.40 8.23 -10.20
CA PHE A 27 11.91 9.28 -11.08
C PHE A 27 11.19 10.39 -10.30
N LEU A 28 10.25 10.04 -9.43
CA LEU A 28 9.50 11.00 -8.61
C LEU A 28 10.40 11.83 -7.70
N ARG A 29 11.43 11.21 -7.09
CA ARG A 29 12.43 11.92 -6.28
C ARG A 29 13.17 12.96 -7.09
N ASN A 30 13.67 12.56 -8.27
CA ASN A 30 14.40 13.48 -9.15
C ASN A 30 13.49 14.60 -9.66
N PHE A 31 12.23 14.29 -9.98
CA PHE A 31 11.26 15.26 -10.47
C PHE A 31 10.84 16.29 -9.40
N LEU A 32 10.68 15.85 -8.15
CA LEU A 32 10.25 16.70 -7.04
C LEU A 32 11.41 17.32 -6.26
N GLY A 33 12.66 16.95 -6.58
CA GLY A 33 13.85 17.41 -5.86
C GLY A 33 13.89 16.93 -4.40
N VAL A 34 13.39 15.72 -4.15
CA VAL A 34 13.28 15.14 -2.80
C VAL A 34 14.44 14.18 -2.54
N GLU A 35 15.13 14.37 -1.42
CA GLU A 35 16.22 13.48 -1.01
C GLU A 35 15.71 12.18 -0.40
N LYS A 36 16.53 11.12 -0.46
CA LYS A 36 16.22 9.82 0.13
C LYS A 36 16.29 9.90 1.65
N LYS A 37 15.22 10.38 2.30
CA LYS A 37 15.08 10.30 3.75
C LYS A 37 14.66 8.89 4.17
N LYS A 38 15.21 8.41 5.29
CA LYS A 38 14.65 7.23 5.95
C LYS A 38 13.22 7.56 6.36
N ALA A 39 12.36 6.55 6.33
CA ALA A 39 10.97 6.69 6.74
C ALA A 39 10.88 6.88 8.27
N GLU A 40 11.34 8.02 8.77
CA GLU A 40 11.39 8.35 10.19
C GLU A 40 10.33 9.41 10.51
N PRO A 41 9.71 9.33 11.69
CA PRO A 41 8.73 10.32 12.12
C PRO A 41 9.43 11.67 12.34
N ILE A 42 8.87 12.72 11.73
CA ILE A 42 9.42 14.09 11.76
C ILE A 42 9.49 14.66 13.19
N ASN A 43 8.55 14.28 14.06
CA ASN A 43 8.52 14.74 15.45
C ASN A 43 7.89 13.67 16.38
N GLU A 44 7.98 13.89 17.70
CA GLU A 44 7.41 12.96 18.70
C GLU A 44 5.88 12.84 18.61
N LEU A 45 5.18 13.88 18.12
CA LEU A 45 3.73 13.81 17.88
C LEU A 45 3.39 12.87 16.73
N HIS A 46 4.11 12.96 15.62
CA HIS A 46 4.00 12.08 14.46
C HIS A 46 4.25 10.64 14.89
N LYS A 47 5.34 10.40 15.64
CA LYS A 47 5.66 9.07 16.18
C LYS A 47 4.56 8.50 17.07
N LYS A 48 3.95 9.34 17.92
CA LYS A 48 2.82 8.91 18.77
C LYS A 48 1.61 8.51 17.94
N TRP A 49 1.22 9.32 16.97
CA TRP A 49 0.08 9.03 16.10
C TRP A 49 0.31 7.83 15.19
N GLU A 50 1.49 7.71 14.61
CA GLU A 50 1.89 6.56 13.80
C GLU A 50 1.84 5.27 14.62
N ARG A 51 2.33 5.30 15.87
CA ARG A 51 2.25 4.14 16.78
C ARG A 51 0.80 3.78 17.12
N ILE A 52 -0.05 4.76 17.40
CA ILE A 52 -1.48 4.54 17.67
C ILE A 52 -2.16 3.92 16.44
N LEU A 53 -1.92 4.47 15.25
CA LEU A 53 -2.48 3.93 14.01
C LEU A 53 -1.96 2.52 13.73
N ASN A 54 -0.67 2.23 13.91
CA ASN A 54 -0.11 0.91 13.65
C ASN A 54 -0.65 -0.15 14.61
N ILE A 55 -0.73 0.15 15.91
CA ILE A 55 -1.28 -0.79 16.90
C ILE A 55 -2.80 -0.94 16.68
N GLY A 56 -3.51 0.17 16.53
CA GLY A 56 -4.96 0.18 16.33
C GLY A 56 -5.39 -0.53 15.05
N SER A 57 -4.67 -0.30 13.95
CA SER A 57 -4.91 -1.00 12.68
C SER A 57 -4.63 -2.50 12.78
N GLY A 58 -3.53 -2.89 13.41
CA GLY A 58 -3.21 -4.30 13.63
C GLY A 58 -4.32 -5.03 14.39
N ILE A 59 -4.82 -4.42 15.47
CA ILE A 59 -5.94 -4.97 16.26
C ILE A 59 -7.23 -5.00 15.42
N ALA A 60 -7.56 -3.92 14.73
CA ALA A 60 -8.78 -3.82 13.92
C ALA A 60 -8.80 -4.86 12.79
N ILE A 61 -7.70 -5.01 12.05
CA ILE A 61 -7.56 -6.01 10.98
C ILE A 61 -7.62 -7.42 11.57
N PHE A 62 -6.96 -7.66 12.71
CA PHE A 62 -7.04 -8.96 13.39
C PHE A 62 -8.48 -9.31 13.77
N CYS A 63 -9.20 -8.42 14.45
CA CYS A 63 -10.60 -8.63 14.81
C CYS A 63 -11.52 -8.81 13.58
N ALA A 64 -11.32 -8.00 12.53
CA ALA A 64 -12.09 -8.12 11.29
C ALA A 64 -11.80 -9.45 10.57
N SER A 65 -10.58 -9.95 10.63
CA SER A 65 -10.22 -11.26 10.07
C SER A 65 -10.91 -12.42 10.80
N MET A 66 -11.14 -12.30 12.12
CA MET A 66 -11.93 -13.29 12.87
C MET A 66 -13.39 -13.32 12.40
N ALA A 67 -13.94 -12.19 11.95
CA ALA A 67 -15.28 -12.14 11.38
C ALA A 67 -15.37 -12.95 10.06
N VAL A 68 -14.28 -13.03 9.28
CA VAL A 68 -14.23 -13.87 8.07
C VAL A 68 -14.39 -15.36 8.40
N ILE A 69 -13.84 -15.82 9.52
CA ILE A 69 -14.01 -17.20 9.99
C ILE A 69 -15.48 -17.51 10.29
N LYS A 70 -16.22 -16.53 10.83
CA LYS A 70 -17.62 -16.71 11.25
C LYS A 70 -18.64 -16.48 10.13
N PHE A 71 -18.41 -15.48 9.28
CA PHE A 71 -19.36 -15.03 8.24
C PHE A 71 -18.97 -15.47 6.82
N GLY A 72 -17.86 -16.18 6.68
CA GLY A 72 -17.40 -16.75 5.41
C GLY A 72 -16.80 -15.72 4.46
N PRO A 73 -16.66 -16.09 3.16
CA PRO A 73 -15.94 -15.30 2.16
C PRO A 73 -16.51 -13.89 1.95
N THR A 74 -17.80 -13.66 2.20
CA THR A 74 -18.44 -12.35 2.03
C THR A 74 -17.84 -11.27 2.95
N ALA A 75 -17.35 -11.65 4.14
CA ALA A 75 -16.67 -10.74 5.05
C ALA A 75 -15.23 -10.39 4.61
N SER A 76 -14.66 -11.10 3.63
CA SER A 76 -13.31 -10.81 3.11
C SER A 76 -13.25 -9.44 2.42
N LEU A 77 -14.31 -9.05 1.73
CA LEU A 77 -14.44 -7.71 1.13
C LEU A 77 -14.42 -6.61 2.19
N PHE A 78 -15.08 -6.85 3.34
CA PHE A 78 -15.07 -5.89 4.44
C PHE A 78 -13.67 -5.71 5.02
N VAL A 79 -12.92 -6.81 5.21
CA VAL A 79 -11.53 -6.75 5.66
C VAL A 79 -10.66 -6.02 4.64
N PHE A 80 -10.83 -6.31 3.34
CA PHE A 80 -10.10 -5.63 2.27
C PHE A 80 -10.35 -4.12 2.27
N VAL A 81 -11.62 -3.69 2.31
CA VAL A 81 -11.99 -2.27 2.37
C VAL A 81 -11.41 -1.61 3.61
N LEU A 82 -11.50 -2.27 4.78
CA LEU A 82 -10.92 -1.77 6.02
C LEU A 82 -9.41 -1.55 5.90
N THR A 83 -8.68 -2.51 5.33
CA THR A 83 -7.23 -2.40 5.08
C THR A 83 -6.91 -1.24 4.15
N VAL A 84 -7.68 -1.04 3.07
CA VAL A 84 -7.48 0.09 2.14
C VAL A 84 -7.71 1.42 2.86
N VAL A 85 -8.79 1.56 3.63
CA VAL A 85 -9.10 2.78 4.37
C VAL A 85 -8.00 3.10 5.39
N ILE A 86 -7.52 2.09 6.12
CA ILE A 86 -6.40 2.25 7.06
C ILE A 86 -5.13 2.69 6.33
N GLY A 87 -4.81 2.07 5.18
CA GLY A 87 -3.64 2.44 4.39
C GLY A 87 -3.69 3.89 3.90
N ILE A 88 -4.86 4.33 3.42
CA ILE A 88 -5.09 5.73 3.04
C ILE A 88 -4.89 6.66 4.25
N ALA A 89 -5.45 6.30 5.42
CA ALA A 89 -5.31 7.10 6.63
C ALA A 89 -3.83 7.25 7.07
N GLN A 90 -3.04 6.17 6.96
CA GLN A 90 -1.60 6.21 7.26
C GLN A 90 -0.83 7.13 6.29
N VAL A 91 -1.11 7.04 4.98
CA VAL A 91 -0.49 7.91 3.97
C VAL A 91 -0.86 9.37 4.21
N LEU A 92 -2.13 9.66 4.47
CA LEU A 92 -2.60 11.02 4.74
C LEU A 92 -2.03 11.59 6.03
N LEU A 93 -1.90 10.77 7.08
CA LEU A 93 -1.26 11.20 8.32
C LEU A 93 0.18 11.62 8.05
N ARG A 94 0.95 10.77 7.37
CA ARG A 94 2.34 11.06 7.03
C ARG A 94 2.46 12.32 6.18
N ALA A 95 1.71 12.41 5.08
CA ALA A 95 1.73 13.57 4.19
C ALA A 95 1.29 14.85 4.92
N GLY A 96 0.33 14.76 5.85
CA GLY A 96 -0.10 15.86 6.69
C GLY A 96 1.00 16.37 7.61
N PHE A 97 1.80 15.47 8.21
CA PHE A 97 2.96 15.87 9.00
C PHE A 97 4.09 16.43 8.12
N GLU A 98 4.38 15.80 6.98
CA GLU A 98 5.38 16.30 6.03
C GLU A 98 5.05 17.70 5.52
N LYS A 99 3.79 17.96 5.18
CA LYS A 99 3.34 19.28 4.72
C LYS A 99 3.58 20.40 5.75
N ASN A 100 3.44 20.08 7.04
CA ASN A 100 3.50 21.09 8.11
C ASN A 100 4.87 21.19 8.78
N TYR A 101 5.68 20.14 8.73
CA TYR A 101 6.90 20.03 9.54
C TYR A 101 8.14 19.59 8.76
N ALA A 102 8.04 19.18 7.49
CA ALA A 102 9.23 18.80 6.73
C ALA A 102 10.01 20.03 6.26
N GLU A 103 11.34 19.87 6.16
CA GLU A 103 12.24 20.90 5.63
C GLU A 103 12.00 21.16 4.14
N ASN A 104 11.64 20.11 3.39
CA ASN A 104 11.33 20.23 1.97
C ASN A 104 9.80 20.22 1.78
N PRO A 105 9.20 21.29 1.24
CA PRO A 105 7.77 21.39 1.05
C PRO A 105 7.24 20.38 0.02
N ASN A 106 8.08 19.74 -0.79
CA ASN A 106 7.67 18.72 -1.76
C ASN A 106 7.60 17.30 -1.16
N ASP A 107 8.05 17.08 0.08
CA ASP A 107 8.07 15.75 0.71
C ASP A 107 6.65 15.15 0.79
N TYR A 108 5.64 15.94 1.14
CA TYR A 108 4.26 15.45 1.19
C TYR A 108 3.71 15.06 -0.19
N LEU A 109 4.11 15.79 -1.25
CA LEU A 109 3.73 15.46 -2.63
C LEU A 109 4.38 14.15 -3.04
N PHE A 110 5.64 13.95 -2.67
CA PHE A 110 6.34 12.70 -2.92
C PHE A 110 5.64 11.53 -2.22
N THR A 111 5.28 11.64 -0.94
CA THR A 111 4.57 10.58 -0.21
C THR A 111 3.22 10.22 -0.83
N ILE A 112 2.43 11.23 -1.24
CA ILE A 112 1.13 10.98 -1.88
C ILE A 112 1.32 10.32 -3.25
N LEU A 113 2.22 10.84 -4.08
CA LEU A 113 2.47 10.31 -5.42
C LEU A 113 3.13 8.93 -5.38
N GLU A 114 4.07 8.69 -4.47
CA GLU A 114 4.69 7.38 -4.25
C GLU A 114 3.61 6.36 -3.87
N ALA A 115 2.74 6.67 -2.90
CA ALA A 115 1.67 5.77 -2.48
C ALA A 115 0.69 5.46 -3.64
N LEU A 116 0.19 6.49 -4.33
CA LEU A 116 -0.73 6.32 -5.45
C LEU A 116 -0.10 5.48 -6.57
N THR A 117 1.14 5.79 -6.93
CA THR A 117 1.80 5.13 -8.06
C THR A 117 2.15 3.69 -7.73
N ASN A 118 2.58 3.41 -6.49
CA ASN A 118 2.81 2.04 -6.03
C ASN A 118 1.54 1.19 -6.10
N VAL A 119 0.40 1.74 -5.67
CA VAL A 119 -0.91 1.06 -5.78
C VAL A 119 -1.25 0.78 -7.24
N ILE A 120 -1.09 1.76 -8.14
CA ILE A 120 -1.36 1.57 -9.57
C ILE A 120 -0.45 0.50 -10.19
N ILE A 121 0.83 0.50 -9.86
CA ILE A 121 1.79 -0.51 -10.35
C ILE A 121 1.36 -1.90 -9.86
N LEU A 122 1.11 -2.07 -8.56
CA LEU A 122 0.70 -3.36 -7.99
C LEU A 122 -0.61 -3.86 -8.59
N LEU A 123 -1.59 -2.98 -8.79
CA LEU A 123 -2.85 -3.32 -9.44
C LEU A 123 -2.65 -3.71 -10.90
N THR A 124 -1.83 -2.97 -11.64
CA THR A 124 -1.58 -3.24 -13.07
C THR A 124 -0.92 -4.60 -13.25
N PHE A 125 0.12 -4.91 -12.46
CA PHE A 125 0.76 -6.23 -12.48
C PHE A 125 -0.19 -7.33 -11.98
N GLY A 126 -0.98 -7.05 -10.93
CA GLY A 126 -1.95 -7.99 -10.37
C GLY A 126 -3.02 -8.39 -11.39
N VAL A 127 -3.67 -7.41 -12.02
CA VAL A 127 -4.71 -7.63 -13.04
C VAL A 127 -4.13 -8.31 -14.29
N SER A 128 -2.93 -7.90 -14.73
CA SER A 128 -2.33 -8.45 -15.96
C SER A 128 -1.88 -9.91 -15.81
N LEU A 129 -1.36 -10.29 -14.63
CA LEU A 129 -0.80 -11.62 -14.40
C LEU A 129 -1.82 -12.60 -13.77
N PHE A 130 -2.77 -12.07 -12.99
CA PHE A 130 -3.79 -12.84 -12.26
C PHE A 130 -5.21 -12.31 -12.51
N PRO A 131 -5.67 -12.25 -13.77
CA PRO A 131 -7.01 -11.73 -14.09
C PRO A 131 -8.12 -12.50 -13.37
N ASP A 132 -8.05 -13.83 -13.34
CA ASP A 132 -9.06 -14.70 -12.72
C ASP A 132 -9.18 -14.47 -11.21
N PHE A 133 -8.07 -14.15 -10.53
CA PHE A 133 -8.08 -13.85 -9.10
C PHE A 133 -8.79 -12.52 -8.82
N ILE A 134 -8.60 -11.52 -9.66
CA ILE A 134 -9.28 -10.22 -9.53
C ILE A 134 -10.78 -10.36 -9.80
N THR A 135 -11.16 -11.12 -10.84
CA THR A 135 -12.56 -11.45 -11.14
C THR A 135 -13.22 -12.16 -9.96
N PHE A 136 -12.52 -13.12 -9.35
CA PHE A 136 -12.98 -13.83 -8.15
C PHE A 136 -13.13 -12.90 -6.93
N VAL A 137 -12.12 -12.07 -6.63
CA VAL A 137 -12.14 -11.16 -5.47
C VAL A 137 -13.21 -10.09 -5.61
N LEU A 138 -13.39 -9.54 -6.81
CA LEU A 138 -14.40 -8.50 -7.07
C LEU A 138 -15.79 -9.06 -7.33
N ASN A 139 -15.93 -10.39 -7.41
CA ASN A 139 -17.19 -11.07 -7.67
C ASN A 139 -17.91 -10.54 -8.94
N ILE A 140 -17.12 -10.22 -9.97
CA ILE A 140 -17.62 -9.73 -11.26
C ILE A 140 -17.78 -10.98 -12.15
N TYR A 141 -18.99 -11.52 -12.26
CA TYR A 141 -19.31 -12.62 -13.20
C TYR A 141 -19.62 -12.08 -14.59
#